data_AF-A0A5J5RLC4-F1
#
_entry.id   AF-A0A5J5RLC4-F1
#
_cell.length_a   1.000
_cell.length_b   1.000
_cell.length_c   1.000
_cell.angle_alpha   90.00
_cell.angle_beta   90.00
_cell.angle_gamma   90.00
#
_symmetry.space_group_name_H-M   'P 1'
#
loop_
_entity.id
_entity.type
_entity.pdbx_description
1 polymer ?
#
loop_
_entity_poly.entity_id
_entity_poly.type
_entity_poly.pdbx_seq_one_letter_code
_entity_poly.pdbx_strand_id
1 'polypeptide(L)'
;MLPEKSKMVVGACQTYFTEKTVGGRPFQLVDVNLQKRNFVGIQFVIWCGGSWIKNNGGNFFVALQRVLPIRKVNGYSNGIVKWLLDEISQREKEAERSLMHRFNIATELTERCKAEGELGLVGILVWMRLMRCRHLTWNKNYNVKPREISEAQDRFTNLLQRIYLNQPNDREIVRLIVSFVGRGGQGDVGQRIRDEILMVQRNNDCKGGMMEEWHQKLHNNSSPDDVVICEALLNYLRAGFKLDVYWKTLHAHGLTKEKLASYDRPIVSEPCFRMEAKEGLIRDLTMYLKTLKAVHSGVELESAIDSCLAPSLNNQGFATADRVNVYGALSLKLQDCLNFVKTHIGDERIGPLMEKLLESRIEIRPLLLTPHRLAKELLFLDLALASAVRTTMERGLKDLNFANPPEIMFFISLVLESLCLSTVKNEDLIYCTKDWYRASESHKSGDAQWALQTKAILDRLQIILSDRAVDLQIKIQPSAEYLGKLLGIGKTTD
;
A
#
# COMPACT_ATOMS: atom_id res chain seq x y z
N MET A 1 34.06 30.37 -15.71
CA MET A 1 33.46 29.48 -16.74
C MET A 1 32.12 30.07 -17.08
N LEU A 2 31.92 30.42 -18.35
CA LEU A 2 30.82 31.29 -18.73
C LEU A 2 30.25 30.82 -20.05
N PRO A 3 28.92 30.75 -20.18
CA PRO A 3 28.28 30.74 -21.49
C PRO A 3 28.84 31.85 -22.40
N GLU A 4 28.79 31.62 -23.70
CA GLU A 4 29.15 32.66 -24.66
C GLU A 4 28.31 33.93 -24.42
N LYS A 5 28.94 35.10 -24.54
CA LYS A 5 28.33 36.43 -24.29
C LYS A 5 27.92 36.69 -22.84
N SER A 6 28.51 36.00 -21.86
CA SER A 6 28.31 36.33 -20.45
C SER A 6 29.11 37.54 -20.01
N LYS A 7 28.54 38.35 -19.11
CA LYS A 7 29.22 39.42 -18.37
C LYS A 7 29.46 38.98 -16.93
N MET A 8 30.70 39.11 -16.46
CA MET A 8 31.03 38.85 -15.05
C MET A 8 30.45 39.93 -14.14
N VAL A 9 29.90 39.52 -13.02
CA VAL A 9 29.47 40.38 -11.90
C VAL A 9 30.09 39.83 -10.60
N VAL A 10 30.04 40.60 -9.51
CA VAL A 10 30.63 40.16 -8.24
C VAL A 10 29.96 38.87 -7.77
N GLY A 11 30.72 37.77 -7.73
CA GLY A 11 30.26 36.46 -7.26
C GLY A 11 29.35 35.67 -8.21
N ALA A 12 29.04 36.18 -9.41
CA ALA A 12 28.16 35.52 -10.36
C ALA A 12 28.46 35.93 -11.82
N CYS A 13 27.65 35.46 -12.76
CA CYS A 13 27.68 35.92 -14.14
C CYS A 13 26.30 36.13 -14.70
N GLN A 14 26.16 37.12 -15.57
CA GLN A 14 24.95 37.41 -16.29
C GLN A 14 25.10 36.92 -17.73
N THR A 15 24.13 36.14 -18.20
CA THR A 15 24.09 35.61 -19.57
C THR A 15 22.74 35.94 -20.20
N TYR A 16 22.75 36.30 -21.49
CA TYR A 16 21.53 36.53 -22.24
C TYR A 16 21.06 35.25 -22.93
N PHE A 17 19.75 35.04 -22.96
CA PHE A 17 19.16 33.96 -23.74
C PHE A 17 19.42 34.20 -25.23
N THR A 18 19.74 33.12 -25.94
CA THR A 18 19.82 33.09 -27.39
C THR A 18 18.52 32.53 -27.94
N GLU A 19 17.93 33.20 -28.92
CA GLU A 19 16.75 32.71 -29.61
C GLU A 19 17.13 31.64 -30.63
N LYS A 20 16.41 30.53 -30.62
CA LYS A 20 16.58 29.41 -31.55
C LYS A 20 15.22 28.89 -31.97
N THR A 21 15.02 28.74 -33.28
CA THR A 21 13.79 28.18 -33.82
C THR A 21 13.96 26.66 -33.96
N VAL A 22 13.11 25.90 -33.28
CA VAL A 22 13.08 24.42 -33.40
C VAL A 22 11.67 24.03 -33.80
N GLY A 23 11.51 23.38 -34.97
CA GLY A 23 10.20 22.99 -35.48
C GLY A 23 9.22 24.15 -35.71
N GLY A 24 9.73 25.32 -36.13
CA GLY A 24 8.91 26.51 -36.40
C GLY A 24 8.44 27.29 -35.16
N ARG A 25 8.82 26.88 -33.94
CA ARG A 25 8.54 27.61 -32.70
C ARG A 25 9.82 28.28 -32.17
N PRO A 26 9.76 29.55 -31.71
CA PRO A 26 10.89 30.22 -31.10
C PRO A 26 11.12 29.71 -29.67
N PHE A 27 12.36 29.35 -29.35
CA PHE A 27 12.82 29.00 -28.01
C PHE A 27 13.95 29.93 -27.59
N GLN A 28 14.06 30.17 -26.29
CA GLN A 28 15.17 30.89 -25.68
C GLN A 28 16.04 29.90 -24.90
N LEU A 29 17.34 29.86 -25.20
CA LEU A 29 18.27 28.92 -24.56
C LEU A 29 19.56 29.61 -24.12
N VAL A 30 20.22 29.02 -23.14
CA VAL A 30 21.60 29.33 -22.74
C VAL A 30 22.37 28.01 -22.76
N ASP A 31 23.46 27.95 -23.52
CA ASP A 31 24.34 26.79 -23.56
C ASP A 31 25.47 26.96 -22.55
N VAL A 32 25.67 25.96 -21.69
CA VAL A 32 26.67 25.97 -20.61
C VAL A 32 27.58 24.76 -20.80
N ASN A 33 28.76 24.97 -21.37
CA ASN A 33 29.75 23.91 -21.53
C ASN A 33 30.58 23.75 -20.24
N LEU A 34 30.41 22.60 -19.57
CA LEU A 34 31.05 22.28 -18.29
C LEU A 34 32.44 21.63 -18.41
N GLN A 35 32.97 21.48 -19.63
CA GLN A 35 34.33 20.99 -19.93
C GLN A 35 34.79 19.76 -19.11
N LYS A 36 33.92 18.75 -18.97
CA LYS A 36 34.19 17.49 -18.23
C LYS A 36 34.63 17.67 -16.77
N ARG A 37 34.28 18.78 -16.11
CA ARG A 37 34.54 18.99 -14.67
C ARG A 37 33.34 18.59 -13.81
N ASN A 38 33.63 18.15 -12.59
CA ASN A 38 32.63 17.68 -11.63
C ASN A 38 32.02 18.87 -10.85
N PHE A 39 30.79 19.25 -11.20
CA PHE A 39 30.01 20.26 -10.49
C PHE A 39 28.78 19.62 -9.84
N VAL A 40 28.44 20.08 -8.63
CA VAL A 40 27.27 19.59 -7.88
C VAL A 40 25.96 20.07 -8.52
N GLY A 41 25.94 21.30 -9.04
CA GLY A 41 24.80 21.88 -9.75
C GLY A 41 25.03 23.35 -10.13
N ILE A 42 24.03 23.95 -10.76
CA ILE A 42 24.02 25.35 -11.22
C ILE A 42 22.95 26.11 -10.42
N GLN A 43 23.33 27.24 -9.81
CA GLN A 43 22.39 28.18 -9.23
C GLN A 43 22.18 29.38 -10.16
N PHE A 44 20.94 29.81 -10.35
CA PHE A 44 20.64 30.98 -11.19
C PHE A 44 19.35 31.68 -10.79
N VAL A 45 19.16 32.88 -11.31
CA VAL A 45 17.91 33.65 -11.27
C VAL A 45 17.63 34.18 -12.68
N ILE A 46 16.35 34.35 -13.02
CA ILE A 46 15.95 34.79 -14.36
C ILE A 46 15.52 36.26 -14.27
N TRP A 47 16.04 37.10 -15.14
CA TRP A 47 15.56 38.48 -15.30
C TRP A 47 14.58 38.54 -16.47
N CYS A 48 13.36 38.98 -16.22
CA CYS A 48 12.34 39.16 -17.25
C CYS A 48 11.49 40.40 -16.96
N GLY A 49 11.26 41.23 -17.99
CA GLY A 49 10.30 42.35 -17.91
C GLY A 49 10.57 43.37 -16.80
N GLY A 50 11.84 43.59 -16.41
CA GLY A 50 12.19 44.52 -15.33
C GLY A 50 12.16 43.92 -13.92
N SER A 51 12.00 42.60 -13.78
CA SER A 51 11.93 41.91 -12.49
C SER A 51 12.78 40.63 -12.43
N TRP A 52 13.29 40.30 -11.23
CA TRP A 52 13.98 39.04 -10.96
C TRP A 52 12.98 37.97 -10.56
N ILE A 53 12.90 36.91 -11.37
CA ILE A 53 12.16 35.70 -11.07
C ILE A 53 13.05 34.81 -10.19
N LYS A 54 12.47 34.34 -9.08
CA LYS A 54 13.13 33.54 -8.04
C LYS A 54 12.29 32.31 -7.69
N ASN A 55 12.93 31.29 -7.12
CA ASN A 55 12.26 30.10 -6.61
C ASN A 55 11.92 30.29 -5.12
N ASN A 56 10.66 30.63 -4.80
CA ASN A 56 10.20 30.88 -3.42
C ASN A 56 11.10 31.86 -2.62
N GLY A 57 11.56 32.92 -3.28
CA GLY A 57 12.45 33.93 -2.69
C GLY A 57 13.96 33.62 -2.78
N GLY A 58 14.34 32.39 -3.17
CA GLY A 58 15.72 31.95 -3.38
C GLY A 58 16.12 31.80 -4.86
N ASN A 59 17.35 31.37 -5.11
CA ASN A 59 17.85 31.05 -6.45
C ASN A 59 17.24 29.72 -6.95
N PHE A 60 17.05 29.59 -8.26
CA PHE A 60 16.85 28.28 -8.87
C PHE A 60 18.12 27.44 -8.74
N PHE A 61 17.94 26.12 -8.64
CA PHE A 61 19.05 25.16 -8.60
C PHE A 61 18.78 23.99 -9.54
N VAL A 62 19.75 23.69 -10.41
CA VAL A 62 19.75 22.50 -11.26
C VAL A 62 20.90 21.61 -10.81
N ALA A 63 20.58 20.43 -10.28
CA ALA A 63 21.58 19.44 -9.90
C ALA A 63 22.22 18.82 -11.16
N LEU A 64 23.54 18.82 -11.23
CA LEU A 64 24.31 18.22 -12.34
C LEU A 64 24.90 16.85 -11.96
N GLN A 65 24.95 16.57 -10.67
CA GLN A 65 25.26 15.26 -10.12
C GLN A 65 24.03 14.74 -9.36
N ARG A 66 23.85 13.41 -9.32
CA ARG A 66 22.97 12.77 -8.33
C ARG A 66 23.54 13.07 -6.94
N VAL A 67 23.12 14.18 -6.35
CA VAL A 67 23.47 14.52 -4.97
C VAL A 67 22.65 13.60 -4.08
N LEU A 68 23.26 12.52 -3.62
CA LEU A 68 22.82 11.89 -2.37
C LEU A 68 22.86 13.00 -1.30
N PRO A 69 21.77 13.29 -0.58
CA PRO A 69 21.75 14.40 0.36
C PRO A 69 22.87 14.21 1.38
N ILE A 70 23.77 15.19 1.47
CA ILE A 70 24.83 15.22 2.48
C ILE A 70 24.13 15.28 3.84
N ARG A 71 24.25 14.17 4.57
CA ARG A 71 23.69 13.97 5.92
C ARG A 71 24.31 14.98 6.88
N LYS A 72 23.48 15.80 7.52
CA LYS A 72 23.88 16.50 8.75
C LYS A 72 24.13 15.44 9.83
N VAL A 73 25.34 15.47 10.39
CA VAL A 73 25.74 14.68 11.55
C VAL A 73 25.01 15.24 12.77
N ASN A 74 23.90 14.61 13.12
CA ASN A 74 23.27 14.66 14.44
C ASN A 74 22.54 13.33 14.64
N GLY A 75 23.10 12.39 15.42
CA GLY A 75 22.43 11.17 15.89
C GLY A 75 22.03 10.09 14.88
N TYR A 76 21.71 10.44 13.64
CA TYR A 76 21.34 9.52 12.56
C TYR A 76 22.58 9.00 11.85
N SER A 77 23.32 8.08 12.48
CA SER A 77 24.32 7.31 11.74
C SER A 77 23.57 6.50 10.67
N ASN A 78 23.71 6.88 9.41
CA ASN A 78 23.15 6.21 8.24
C ASN A 78 21.66 6.39 7.87
N GLY A 79 21.01 7.48 8.31
CA GLY A 79 19.61 7.74 7.89
C GLY A 79 18.60 6.74 8.45
N ILE A 80 18.93 6.16 9.61
CA ILE A 80 18.06 5.26 10.39
C ILE A 80 17.81 5.88 11.77
N VAL A 81 16.66 5.56 12.36
CA VAL A 81 16.38 5.84 13.77
C VAL A 81 16.93 4.70 14.62
N LYS A 82 18.23 4.76 14.93
CA LYS A 82 18.96 3.62 15.51
C LYS A 82 18.34 3.11 16.82
N TRP A 83 17.98 4.01 17.75
CA TRP A 83 17.40 3.62 19.04
C TRP A 83 16.12 2.81 18.87
N LEU A 84 15.28 3.17 17.89
CA LEU A 84 14.03 2.48 17.60
C LEU A 84 14.31 1.07 17.09
N LEU A 85 15.24 0.92 16.15
CA LEU A 85 15.59 -0.39 15.58
C LEU A 85 16.27 -1.31 16.60
N ASP A 86 17.14 -0.76 17.45
CA ASP A 86 17.76 -1.49 18.56
C ASP A 86 16.69 -1.98 19.55
N GLU A 87 15.73 -1.12 19.91
CA GLU A 87 14.65 -1.47 20.83
C GLU A 87 13.68 -2.50 20.24
N ILE A 88 13.31 -2.37 18.96
CA ILE A 88 12.54 -3.39 18.23
C ILE A 88 13.25 -4.74 18.34
N SER A 89 14.56 -4.78 18.07
CA SER A 89 15.32 -6.02 18.15
C SER A 89 15.37 -6.60 19.56
N GLN A 90 15.51 -5.78 20.59
CA GLN A 90 15.55 -6.23 21.98
C GLN A 90 14.20 -6.82 22.42
N ARG A 91 13.09 -6.19 21.99
CA ARG A 91 11.73 -6.60 22.34
C ARG A 91 11.15 -7.67 21.41
N GLU A 92 11.87 -8.07 20.36
CA GLU A 92 11.40 -9.12 19.45
C GLU A 92 11.13 -10.45 20.17
N LYS A 93 11.90 -10.79 21.22
CA LYS A 93 11.65 -11.98 22.06
C LYS A 93 10.30 -11.93 22.79
N GLU A 94 9.83 -10.73 23.15
CA GLU A 94 8.51 -10.54 23.72
C GLU A 94 7.45 -10.56 22.62
N ALA A 95 7.73 -9.91 21.49
CA ALA A 95 6.83 -9.81 20.34
C ALA A 95 6.55 -11.17 19.67
N GLU A 96 7.50 -12.11 19.67
CA GLU A 96 7.31 -13.44 19.09
C GLU A 96 6.33 -14.33 19.87
N ARG A 97 5.99 -13.96 21.11
CA ARG A 97 5.00 -14.70 21.91
C ARG A 97 3.65 -14.73 21.19
N SER A 98 3.18 -13.58 20.71
CA SER A 98 1.98 -13.51 19.86
C SER A 98 1.86 -12.19 19.12
N LEU A 99 1.08 -12.17 18.04
CA LEU A 99 0.75 -10.94 17.30
C LEU A 99 0.13 -9.84 18.19
N MET A 100 -0.62 -10.21 19.23
CA MET A 100 -1.12 -9.25 20.22
C MET A 100 0.03 -8.48 20.90
N HIS A 101 1.06 -9.18 21.39
CA HIS A 101 2.23 -8.54 22.01
C HIS A 101 2.93 -7.63 21.00
N ARG A 102 3.16 -8.14 19.79
CA ARG A 102 3.80 -7.37 18.72
C ARG A 102 3.05 -6.07 18.40
N PHE A 103 1.72 -6.11 18.27
CA PHE A 103 0.93 -4.90 17.97
C PHE A 103 0.88 -3.93 19.15
N ASN A 104 0.88 -4.42 20.39
CA ASN A 104 0.98 -3.54 21.56
C ASN A 104 2.34 -2.82 21.59
N ILE A 105 3.44 -3.55 21.37
CA ILE A 105 4.79 -2.97 21.27
C ILE A 105 4.87 -1.99 20.10
N ALA A 106 4.34 -2.36 18.93
CA ALA A 106 4.32 -1.49 17.75
C ALA A 106 3.53 -0.19 18.02
N THR A 107 2.40 -0.27 18.73
CA THR A 107 1.61 0.91 19.11
C THR A 107 2.43 1.85 20.00
N GLU A 108 3.07 1.31 21.04
CA GLU A 108 3.91 2.07 21.96
C GLU A 108 5.09 2.74 21.24
N LEU A 109 5.83 1.98 20.43
CA LEU A 109 7.00 2.48 19.71
C LEU A 109 6.63 3.50 18.65
N THR A 110 5.50 3.31 17.94
CA THR A 110 5.00 4.29 16.96
C THR A 110 4.64 5.61 17.64
N GLU A 111 4.05 5.58 18.83
CA GLU A 111 3.74 6.77 19.60
C GLU A 111 5.03 7.52 20.00
N ARG A 112 6.04 6.79 20.47
CA ARG A 112 7.32 7.35 20.91
C ARG A 112 8.16 7.89 19.75
N CYS A 113 8.14 7.25 18.59
CA CYS A 113 8.93 7.68 17.44
C CYS A 113 8.27 8.76 16.59
N LYS A 114 7.12 9.33 17.01
CA LYS A 114 6.44 10.43 16.28
C LYS A 114 7.35 11.64 16.05
N ALA A 115 8.22 11.96 17.01
CA ALA A 115 9.15 13.08 16.92
C ALA A 115 10.27 12.86 15.90
N GLU A 116 10.51 11.60 15.49
CA GLU A 116 11.53 11.23 14.50
C GLU A 116 11.02 11.39 13.05
N GLY A 117 9.76 11.79 12.88
CA GLY A 117 9.12 12.00 11.57
C GLY A 117 9.07 10.73 10.71
N GLU A 118 9.17 10.92 9.39
CA GLU A 118 9.08 9.87 8.38
C GLU A 118 10.00 8.67 8.67
N LEU A 119 11.23 8.91 9.15
CA LEU A 119 12.21 7.85 9.42
C LEU A 119 11.79 6.94 10.59
N GLY A 120 11.08 7.46 11.58
CA GLY A 120 10.53 6.64 12.67
C GLY A 120 9.47 5.67 12.13
N LEU A 121 8.57 6.18 11.28
CA LEU A 121 7.55 5.36 10.61
C LEU A 121 8.17 4.33 9.66
N VAL A 122 9.28 4.65 8.99
CA VAL A 122 10.03 3.69 8.17
C VAL A 122 10.55 2.52 9.02
N GLY A 123 11.01 2.75 10.25
CA GLY A 123 11.40 1.66 11.15
C GLY A 123 10.24 0.72 11.48
N ILE A 124 9.07 1.28 11.78
CA ILE A 124 7.83 0.51 12.02
C ILE A 124 7.39 -0.23 10.75
N LEU A 125 7.45 0.42 9.58
CA LEU A 125 7.15 -0.17 8.27
C LEU A 125 7.99 -1.41 7.99
N VAL A 126 9.31 -1.30 8.16
CA VAL A 126 10.23 -2.43 7.97
C VAL A 126 9.85 -3.58 8.91
N TRP A 127 9.60 -3.30 10.19
CA TRP A 127 9.27 -4.35 11.15
C TRP A 127 7.96 -5.06 10.80
N MET A 128 6.90 -4.31 10.46
CA MET A 128 5.61 -4.89 10.05
C MET A 128 5.72 -5.66 8.73
N ARG A 129 6.55 -5.19 7.79
CA ARG A 129 6.82 -5.92 6.54
C ARG A 129 7.54 -7.24 6.80
N LEU A 130 8.58 -7.25 7.64
CA LEU A 130 9.30 -8.48 8.01
C LEU A 130 8.36 -9.49 8.68
N MET A 131 7.47 -9.02 9.56
CA MET A 131 6.40 -9.84 10.11
C MET A 131 5.52 -10.40 9.00
N ARG A 132 4.98 -9.56 8.11
CA ARG A 132 4.04 -10.00 7.07
C ARG A 132 4.68 -10.99 6.08
N CYS A 133 5.96 -10.84 5.78
CA CYS A 133 6.75 -11.72 4.91
C CYS A 133 7.23 -13.01 5.60
N ARG A 134 6.83 -13.28 6.85
CA ARG A 134 7.23 -14.47 7.63
C ARG A 134 8.73 -14.56 7.93
N HIS A 135 9.44 -13.45 7.92
CA HIS A 135 10.81 -13.39 8.43
C HIS A 135 10.86 -13.39 9.97
N LEU A 136 9.72 -13.13 10.61
CA LEU A 136 9.58 -13.10 12.08
C LEU A 136 8.57 -14.14 12.54
N THR A 137 8.81 -14.70 13.72
CA THR A 137 7.90 -15.62 14.39
C THR A 137 6.65 -14.89 14.86
N TRP A 138 5.47 -15.37 14.47
CA TRP A 138 4.19 -14.75 14.87
C TRP A 138 3.69 -15.18 16.24
N ASN A 139 4.09 -16.38 16.67
CA ASN A 139 3.66 -16.98 17.92
C ASN A 139 4.66 -18.06 18.35
N LYS A 140 4.89 -18.14 19.66
CA LYS A 140 5.77 -19.11 20.29
C LYS A 140 5.35 -19.35 21.74
N ASN A 141 4.93 -20.57 22.03
CA ASN A 141 4.55 -21.06 23.36
C ASN A 141 3.62 -20.11 24.13
N TYR A 142 2.63 -19.51 23.45
CA TYR A 142 1.67 -18.61 24.09
C TYR A 142 0.29 -18.74 23.47
N ASN A 143 -0.74 -18.89 24.30
CA ASN A 143 -2.13 -18.94 23.84
C ASN A 143 -2.74 -17.54 23.98
N VAL A 144 -3.27 -16.98 22.90
CA VAL A 144 -3.95 -15.69 22.93
C VAL A 144 -5.27 -15.78 22.17
N LYS A 145 -6.32 -15.16 22.71
CA LYS A 145 -7.61 -15.19 22.02
C LYS A 145 -7.56 -14.34 20.75
N PRO A 146 -8.13 -14.79 19.62
CA PRO A 146 -8.23 -13.97 18.41
C PRO A 146 -8.85 -12.58 18.65
N ARG A 147 -9.77 -12.46 19.61
CA ARG A 147 -10.30 -11.17 20.08
C ARG A 147 -9.21 -10.25 20.64
N GLU A 148 -8.30 -10.76 21.47
CA GLU A 148 -7.20 -9.97 22.05
C GLU A 148 -6.20 -9.52 20.97
N ILE A 149 -5.92 -10.37 19.98
CA ILE A 149 -5.13 -9.99 18.80
C ILE A 149 -5.83 -8.87 18.03
N SER A 150 -7.12 -9.04 17.75
CA SER A 150 -7.96 -8.08 17.02
C SER A 150 -8.04 -6.73 17.73
N GLU A 151 -8.16 -6.70 19.06
CA GLU A 151 -8.19 -5.47 19.86
C GLU A 151 -6.82 -4.76 19.90
N ALA A 152 -5.71 -5.51 20.01
CA ALA A 152 -4.37 -4.93 19.96
C ALA A 152 -4.06 -4.32 18.57
N GLN A 153 -4.48 -5.03 17.52
CA GLN A 153 -4.38 -4.58 16.15
C GLN A 153 -5.23 -3.33 15.89
N ASP A 154 -6.46 -3.28 16.43
CA ASP A 154 -7.34 -2.12 16.35
C ASP A 154 -6.72 -0.87 16.99
N ARG A 155 -6.09 -1.01 18.16
CA ARG A 155 -5.37 0.12 18.80
C ARG A 155 -4.25 0.65 17.90
N PHE A 156 -3.49 -0.25 17.28
CA PHE A 156 -2.40 0.13 16.38
C PHE A 156 -2.91 0.85 15.13
N THR A 157 -3.94 0.30 14.47
CA THR A 157 -4.49 0.89 13.24
C THR A 157 -5.21 2.21 13.49
N ASN A 158 -5.86 2.40 14.64
CA ASN A 158 -6.38 3.70 15.07
C ASN A 158 -5.27 4.74 15.28
N LEU A 159 -4.12 4.34 15.83
CA LEU A 159 -2.96 5.24 15.93
C LEU A 159 -2.46 5.66 14.54
N LEU A 160 -2.29 4.70 13.62
CA LEU A 160 -1.87 4.98 12.25
C LEU A 160 -2.86 5.90 11.51
N GLN A 161 -4.17 5.69 11.69
CA GLN A 161 -5.19 6.58 11.14
C GLN A 161 -5.04 8.03 11.64
N ARG A 162 -4.79 8.23 12.95
CA ARG A 162 -4.56 9.57 13.51
C ARG A 162 -3.31 10.22 12.92
N ILE A 163 -2.24 9.45 12.74
CA ILE A 163 -1.00 9.92 12.09
C ILE A 163 -1.29 10.32 10.64
N TYR A 164 -2.01 9.50 9.88
CA TYR A 164 -2.42 9.79 8.51
C TYR A 164 -3.15 11.13 8.38
N LEU A 165 -4.08 11.42 9.31
CA LEU A 165 -4.82 12.68 9.30
C LEU A 165 -3.91 13.88 9.64
N ASN A 166 -3.12 13.75 10.72
CA ASN A 166 -2.37 14.85 11.32
C ASN A 166 -1.03 15.15 10.63
N GLN A 167 -0.47 14.20 9.88
CA GLN A 167 0.86 14.32 9.27
C GLN A 167 0.78 14.08 7.75
N PRO A 168 0.44 15.11 6.94
CA PRO A 168 0.23 14.95 5.50
C PRO A 168 1.44 14.39 4.72
N ASN A 169 2.66 14.71 5.15
CA ASN A 169 3.89 14.23 4.51
C ASN A 169 4.14 12.74 4.72
N ASP A 170 3.60 12.17 5.80
CA ASP A 170 3.86 10.80 6.22
C ASP A 170 2.81 9.80 5.71
N ARG A 171 1.75 10.30 5.07
CA ARG A 171 0.61 9.50 4.59
C ARG A 171 1.01 8.32 3.71
N GLU A 172 2.00 8.51 2.84
CA GLU A 172 2.49 7.44 1.95
C GLU A 172 3.08 6.28 2.76
N ILE A 173 3.96 6.57 3.73
CA ILE A 173 4.55 5.56 4.62
C ILE A 173 3.49 4.92 5.52
N VAL A 174 2.56 5.71 6.08
CA VAL A 174 1.46 5.17 6.90
C VAL A 174 0.60 4.20 6.10
N ARG A 175 0.25 4.53 4.85
CA ARG A 175 -0.49 3.62 3.95
C ARG A 175 0.26 2.30 3.75
N LEU A 176 1.57 2.36 3.55
CA LEU A 176 2.40 1.15 3.43
C LEU A 176 2.39 0.31 4.71
N ILE A 177 2.50 0.94 5.90
CA ILE A 177 2.39 0.22 7.19
C ILE A 177 1.03 -0.48 7.28
N VAL A 178 -0.06 0.26 7.06
CA VAL A 178 -1.42 -0.27 7.14
C VAL A 178 -1.63 -1.43 6.14
N SER A 179 -1.00 -1.40 4.96
CA SER A 179 -1.10 -2.51 4.00
C SER A 179 -0.53 -3.86 4.52
N PHE A 180 0.38 -3.83 5.49
CA PHE A 180 0.97 -5.02 6.09
C PHE A 180 0.25 -5.50 7.36
N VAL A 181 -0.76 -4.75 7.80
CA VAL A 181 -1.50 -5.00 9.03
C VAL A 181 -2.98 -5.14 8.66
N GLY A 182 -3.63 -6.21 9.12
CA GLY A 182 -5.10 -6.31 8.97
C GLY A 182 -5.81 -5.21 9.76
N ARG A 183 -7.12 -5.08 9.55
CA ARG A 183 -7.93 -4.02 10.15
C ARG A 183 -8.00 -4.06 11.68
N GLY A 184 -8.12 -5.26 12.25
CA GLY A 184 -8.49 -5.45 13.65
C GLY A 184 -9.95 -5.04 13.92
N GLY A 185 -10.33 -5.01 15.20
CA GLY A 185 -11.66 -4.61 15.64
C GLY A 185 -11.94 -5.01 17.08
N GLN A 186 -12.90 -4.33 17.70
CA GLN A 186 -13.38 -4.61 19.05
C GLN A 186 -14.43 -5.73 19.07
N GLY A 187 -14.59 -6.39 20.21
CA GLY A 187 -15.70 -7.32 20.45
C GLY A 187 -15.62 -8.61 19.63
N ASP A 188 -16.70 -8.92 18.90
CA ASP A 188 -16.90 -10.24 18.30
C ASP A 188 -16.10 -10.48 17.02
N VAL A 189 -15.50 -9.44 16.42
CA VAL A 189 -14.79 -9.55 15.13
C VAL A 189 -13.72 -10.64 15.13
N GLY A 190 -12.88 -10.69 16.17
CA GLY A 190 -11.89 -11.76 16.33
C GLY A 190 -12.52 -13.07 16.82
N GLN A 191 -13.55 -13.01 17.68
CA GLN A 191 -14.20 -14.20 18.24
C GLN A 191 -14.94 -15.03 17.17
N ARG A 192 -15.51 -14.37 16.15
CA ARG A 192 -16.15 -15.01 14.99
C ARG A 192 -15.26 -16.03 14.31
N ILE A 193 -13.94 -15.85 14.30
CA ILE A 193 -13.00 -16.84 13.78
C ILE A 193 -13.19 -18.20 14.47
N ARG A 194 -13.31 -18.21 15.80
CA ARG A 194 -13.50 -19.45 16.57
C ARG A 194 -14.90 -20.02 16.44
N ASP A 195 -15.91 -19.15 16.47
CA ASP A 195 -17.30 -19.59 16.47
C ASP A 195 -17.70 -20.13 15.10
N GLU A 196 -17.27 -19.48 14.02
CA GLU A 196 -17.61 -19.89 12.66
C GLU A 196 -16.91 -21.17 12.22
N ILE A 197 -15.64 -21.41 12.60
CA ILE A 197 -15.00 -22.70 12.27
C ILE A 197 -15.71 -23.89 12.93
N LEU A 198 -16.22 -23.71 14.15
CA LEU A 198 -17.06 -24.71 14.83
C LEU A 198 -18.37 -24.96 14.07
N MET A 199 -18.99 -23.90 13.55
CA MET A 199 -20.19 -24.03 12.70
C MET A 199 -19.88 -24.76 11.40
N VAL A 200 -18.75 -24.46 10.74
CA VAL A 200 -18.30 -25.19 9.53
C VAL A 200 -18.16 -26.68 9.83
N GLN A 201 -17.46 -27.04 10.91
CA GLN A 201 -17.27 -28.45 11.31
C GLN A 201 -18.59 -29.16 11.59
N ARG A 202 -19.50 -28.49 12.33
CA ARG A 202 -20.79 -29.05 12.72
C ARG A 202 -21.73 -29.23 11.53
N ASN A 203 -21.85 -28.23 10.67
CA ASN A 203 -22.78 -28.25 9.54
C ASN A 203 -22.40 -29.29 8.48
N ASN A 204 -21.12 -29.64 8.40
CA ASN A 204 -20.58 -30.51 7.36
C ASN A 204 -20.07 -31.86 7.88
N ASP A 205 -20.31 -32.18 9.16
CA ASP A 205 -19.86 -33.42 9.82
C ASP A 205 -18.37 -33.74 9.55
N CYS A 206 -17.52 -32.70 9.59
CA CYS A 206 -16.11 -32.81 9.20
C CYS A 206 -15.15 -32.61 10.38
N LYS A 207 -15.62 -32.88 11.61
CA LYS A 207 -14.77 -32.84 12.80
C LYS A 207 -13.74 -33.98 12.77
N GLY A 208 -12.52 -33.69 13.18
CA GLY A 208 -11.39 -34.65 13.21
C GLY A 208 -10.33 -34.34 12.15
N GLY A 209 -9.24 -35.13 12.18
CA GLY A 209 -8.09 -34.96 11.27
C GLY A 209 -7.62 -33.51 11.17
N MET A 210 -7.39 -33.08 9.94
CA MET A 210 -6.90 -31.73 9.62
C MET A 210 -7.82 -30.62 10.15
N MET A 211 -9.14 -30.80 10.11
CA MET A 211 -10.08 -29.77 10.55
C MET A 211 -10.02 -29.55 12.06
N GLU A 212 -9.85 -30.61 12.86
CA GLU A 212 -9.70 -30.47 14.30
C GLU A 212 -8.36 -29.84 14.66
N GLU A 213 -7.27 -30.28 14.01
CA GLU A 213 -5.94 -29.68 14.18
C GLU A 213 -5.95 -28.19 13.85
N TRP A 214 -6.57 -27.80 12.73
CA TRP A 214 -6.69 -26.40 12.34
C TRP A 214 -7.57 -25.60 13.31
N HIS A 215 -8.67 -26.17 13.78
CA HIS A 215 -9.51 -25.55 14.81
C HIS A 215 -8.73 -25.31 16.11
N GLN A 216 -7.95 -26.29 16.60
CA GLN A 216 -7.10 -26.12 17.78
C GLN A 216 -6.04 -25.03 17.57
N LYS A 217 -5.47 -24.96 16.36
CA LYS A 217 -4.54 -23.90 15.98
C LYS A 217 -5.21 -22.52 16.01
N LEU A 218 -6.39 -22.35 15.42
CA LEU A 218 -7.15 -21.09 15.42
C LEU A 218 -7.58 -20.67 16.83
N HIS A 219 -7.96 -21.65 17.64
CA HIS A 219 -8.30 -21.43 19.04
C HIS A 219 -7.06 -20.93 19.81
N ASN A 220 -5.88 -21.45 19.53
CA ASN A 220 -4.67 -20.97 20.18
C ASN A 220 -4.18 -19.62 19.66
N ASN A 221 -4.06 -19.49 18.33
CA ASN A 221 -3.50 -18.33 17.64
C ASN A 221 -4.01 -18.26 16.20
N SER A 222 -4.96 -17.37 15.93
CA SER A 222 -5.30 -17.01 14.56
C SER A 222 -4.20 -16.13 13.94
N SER A 223 -4.01 -16.27 12.64
CA SER A 223 -2.92 -15.65 11.90
C SER A 223 -3.27 -15.46 10.43
N PRO A 224 -2.50 -14.66 9.69
CA PRO A 224 -2.71 -14.54 8.25
C PRO A 224 -2.55 -15.84 7.45
N ASP A 225 -1.88 -16.87 7.97
CA ASP A 225 -1.75 -18.17 7.30
C ASP A 225 -3.10 -18.92 7.21
N ASP A 226 -4.04 -18.62 8.10
CA ASP A 226 -5.35 -19.28 8.11
C ASP A 226 -6.20 -18.90 6.89
N VAL A 227 -6.01 -17.69 6.35
CA VAL A 227 -6.62 -17.28 5.08
C VAL A 227 -6.17 -18.21 3.95
N VAL A 228 -4.87 -18.49 3.88
CA VAL A 228 -4.27 -19.34 2.84
C VAL A 228 -4.70 -20.80 3.02
N ILE A 229 -4.73 -21.29 4.27
CA ILE A 229 -5.23 -22.64 4.58
C ILE A 229 -6.68 -22.80 4.09
N CYS A 230 -7.54 -21.82 4.39
CA CYS A 230 -8.93 -21.83 3.95
C CYS A 230 -9.07 -21.77 2.42
N GLU A 231 -8.25 -20.95 1.74
CA GLU A 231 -8.20 -20.88 0.26
C GLU A 231 -7.75 -22.20 -0.36
N ALA A 232 -6.73 -22.85 0.22
CA ALA A 232 -6.26 -24.16 -0.22
C ALA A 232 -7.35 -25.23 -0.09
N LEU A 233 -8.11 -25.22 1.01
CA LEU A 233 -9.27 -26.12 1.19
C LEU A 233 -10.38 -25.85 0.17
N LEU A 234 -10.70 -24.59 -0.14
CA LEU A 234 -11.67 -24.26 -1.18
C LEU A 234 -11.22 -24.73 -2.56
N ASN A 235 -9.95 -24.54 -2.91
CA ASN A 235 -9.39 -25.00 -4.17
C ASN A 235 -9.38 -26.53 -4.26
N TYR A 236 -9.03 -27.21 -3.17
CA TYR A 236 -9.11 -28.67 -3.03
C TYR A 236 -10.52 -29.20 -3.32
N LEU A 237 -11.54 -28.60 -2.70
CA LEU A 237 -12.94 -28.97 -2.89
C LEU A 237 -13.41 -28.71 -4.32
N ARG A 238 -13.15 -27.51 -4.85
CA ARG A 238 -13.56 -27.11 -6.22
C ARG A 238 -12.87 -27.97 -7.29
N ALA A 239 -11.65 -28.43 -7.04
CA ALA A 239 -10.91 -29.31 -7.93
C ALA A 239 -11.30 -30.81 -7.82
N GLY A 240 -12.29 -31.14 -6.98
CA GLY A 240 -12.76 -32.51 -6.79
C GLY A 240 -11.83 -33.35 -5.92
N PHE A 241 -11.38 -32.81 -4.79
CA PHE A 241 -10.54 -33.47 -3.79
C PHE A 241 -9.13 -33.83 -4.29
N LYS A 242 -8.56 -32.96 -5.12
CA LYS A 242 -7.21 -33.10 -5.67
C LYS A 242 -6.15 -32.55 -4.70
N LEU A 243 -5.42 -33.43 -4.01
CA LEU A 243 -4.40 -33.04 -3.02
C LEU A 243 -3.23 -32.26 -3.63
N ASP A 244 -2.89 -32.50 -4.89
CA ASP A 244 -1.88 -31.72 -5.62
C ASP A 244 -2.27 -30.23 -5.72
N VAL A 245 -3.56 -29.93 -5.91
CA VAL A 245 -4.09 -28.55 -5.93
C VAL A 245 -4.03 -27.91 -4.54
N TYR A 246 -4.33 -28.68 -3.49
CA TYR A 246 -4.21 -28.23 -2.10
C TYR A 246 -2.77 -27.80 -1.79
N TRP A 247 -1.81 -28.71 -1.99
CA TRP A 247 -0.40 -28.45 -1.71
C TRP A 247 0.19 -27.38 -2.62
N LYS A 248 -0.18 -27.33 -3.91
CA LYS A 248 0.22 -26.26 -4.82
C LYS A 248 -0.23 -24.88 -4.32
N THR A 249 -1.46 -24.78 -3.80
CA THR A 249 -1.99 -23.52 -3.26
C THR A 249 -1.19 -23.08 -2.02
N LEU A 250 -0.89 -24.00 -1.10
CA LEU A 250 -0.10 -23.72 0.10
C LEU A 250 1.35 -23.33 -0.25
N HIS A 251 2.01 -24.09 -1.11
CA HIS A 251 3.40 -23.83 -1.52
C HIS A 251 3.58 -22.50 -2.24
N ALA A 252 2.61 -22.09 -3.07
CA ALA A 252 2.63 -20.77 -3.72
C ALA A 252 2.67 -19.60 -2.71
N HIS A 253 2.28 -19.85 -1.46
CA HIS A 253 2.28 -18.88 -0.37
C HIS A 253 3.35 -19.18 0.70
N GLY A 254 4.28 -20.11 0.44
CA GLY A 254 5.35 -20.47 1.36
C GLY A 254 4.92 -21.35 2.54
N LEU A 255 3.76 -22.00 2.47
CA LEU A 255 3.31 -22.96 3.49
C LEU A 255 3.68 -24.38 3.07
N THR A 256 4.69 -24.95 3.74
CA THR A 256 5.10 -26.35 3.56
C THR A 256 4.54 -27.24 4.66
N LYS A 257 4.64 -28.56 4.49
CA LYS A 257 4.23 -29.52 5.51
C LYS A 257 5.00 -29.33 6.83
N GLU A 258 6.30 -29.07 6.73
CA GLU A 258 7.17 -28.79 7.88
C GLU A 258 6.73 -27.51 8.59
N LYS A 259 6.32 -26.48 7.81
CA LYS A 259 5.82 -25.23 8.38
C LYS A 259 4.52 -25.45 9.15
N LEU A 260 3.56 -26.18 8.58
CA LEU A 260 2.30 -26.50 9.25
C LEU A 260 2.51 -27.34 10.53
N ALA A 261 3.48 -28.26 10.50
CA ALA A 261 3.87 -29.06 11.66
C ALA A 261 4.62 -28.26 12.74
N SER A 262 5.23 -27.12 12.37
CA SER A 262 6.01 -26.27 13.28
C SER A 262 5.18 -25.35 14.18
N TYR A 263 3.87 -25.23 13.96
CA TYR A 263 3.01 -24.42 14.81
C TYR A 263 2.92 -24.99 16.24
N ASP A 264 2.73 -24.12 17.24
CA ASP A 264 2.45 -24.53 18.64
C ASP A 264 1.32 -25.57 18.75
N ARG A 265 0.34 -25.47 17.84
CA ARG A 265 -0.66 -26.51 17.55
C ARG A 265 -0.46 -26.98 16.11
N PRO A 266 0.25 -28.11 15.92
CA PRO A 266 0.58 -28.60 14.59
C PRO A 266 -0.65 -28.96 13.76
N ILE A 267 -0.56 -28.72 12.45
CA ILE A 267 -1.46 -29.30 11.45
C ILE A 267 -0.62 -30.31 10.67
N VAL A 268 -0.90 -31.59 10.85
CA VAL A 268 -0.11 -32.73 10.33
C VAL A 268 -0.92 -33.64 9.43
N SER A 269 -2.24 -33.65 9.59
CA SER A 269 -3.18 -34.42 8.79
C SER A 269 -3.50 -33.72 7.46
N GLU A 270 -3.75 -34.50 6.41
CA GLU A 270 -4.25 -34.01 5.14
C GLU A 270 -5.79 -33.85 5.15
N PRO A 271 -6.37 -32.97 4.30
CA PRO A 271 -7.81 -32.80 4.24
C PRO A 271 -8.49 -34.05 3.66
N CYS A 272 -9.39 -34.64 4.44
CA CYS A 272 -10.19 -35.80 4.03
C CYS A 272 -11.66 -35.52 4.34
N PHE A 273 -12.48 -35.39 3.29
CA PHE A 273 -13.90 -35.04 3.40
C PHE A 273 -14.77 -36.02 2.62
N ARG A 274 -16.02 -36.18 3.07
CA ARG A 274 -17.03 -36.96 2.34
C ARG A 274 -17.47 -36.19 1.09
N MET A 275 -17.76 -36.92 0.01
CA MET A 275 -18.20 -36.32 -1.26
C MET A 275 -19.51 -35.53 -1.11
N GLU A 276 -20.40 -36.01 -0.26
CA GLU A 276 -21.72 -35.41 0.01
C GLU A 276 -21.59 -34.07 0.74
N ALA A 277 -20.52 -33.87 1.52
CA ALA A 277 -20.26 -32.63 2.23
C ALA A 277 -19.66 -31.55 1.34
N LYS A 278 -19.29 -31.86 0.08
CA LYS A 278 -18.56 -30.95 -0.81
C LYS A 278 -19.23 -29.58 -0.97
N GLU A 279 -20.49 -29.56 -1.38
CA GLU A 279 -21.19 -28.30 -1.69
C GLU A 279 -21.46 -27.48 -0.41
N GLY A 280 -21.79 -28.16 0.70
CA GLY A 280 -21.92 -27.52 2.01
C GLY A 280 -20.61 -26.89 2.49
N LEU A 281 -19.49 -27.61 2.36
CA LEU A 281 -18.16 -27.12 2.73
C LEU A 281 -17.74 -25.95 1.85
N ILE A 282 -17.98 -26.00 0.53
CA ILE A 282 -17.66 -24.89 -0.36
C ILE A 282 -18.42 -23.64 0.09
N ARG A 283 -19.72 -23.75 0.38
CA ARG A 283 -20.54 -22.63 0.84
C ARG A 283 -20.03 -22.08 2.19
N ASP A 284 -19.86 -22.95 3.17
CA ASP A 284 -19.56 -22.54 4.55
C ASP A 284 -18.12 -22.04 4.68
N LEU A 285 -17.13 -22.69 4.03
CA LEU A 285 -15.74 -22.20 3.98
C LEU A 285 -15.61 -20.91 3.16
N THR A 286 -16.45 -20.68 2.15
CA THR A 286 -16.45 -19.40 1.42
C THR A 286 -16.89 -18.27 2.34
N MET A 287 -17.89 -18.49 3.18
CA MET A 287 -18.30 -17.50 4.20
C MET A 287 -17.22 -17.32 5.27
N TYR A 288 -16.64 -18.42 5.75
CA TYR A 288 -15.57 -18.38 6.75
C TYR A 288 -14.31 -17.65 6.24
N LEU A 289 -13.96 -17.81 4.96
CA LEU A 289 -12.87 -17.08 4.34
C LEU A 289 -13.07 -15.56 4.39
N LYS A 290 -14.31 -15.08 4.23
CA LYS A 290 -14.63 -13.65 4.35
C LYS A 290 -14.32 -13.14 5.77
N THR A 291 -14.68 -13.91 6.79
CA THR A 291 -14.36 -13.59 8.19
C THR A 291 -12.85 -13.55 8.45
N LEU A 292 -12.11 -14.56 7.99
CA LEU A 292 -10.65 -14.59 8.13
C LEU A 292 -9.98 -13.39 7.45
N LYS A 293 -10.41 -13.05 6.23
CA LYS A 293 -9.86 -11.90 5.49
C LYS A 293 -10.22 -10.58 6.15
N ALA A 294 -11.44 -10.41 6.68
CA ALA A 294 -11.85 -9.20 7.38
C ALA A 294 -10.94 -8.87 8.59
N VAL A 295 -10.41 -9.89 9.26
CA VAL A 295 -9.50 -9.72 10.42
C VAL A 295 -8.04 -9.59 9.98
N HIS A 296 -7.58 -10.50 9.11
CA HIS A 296 -6.15 -10.66 8.82
C HIS A 296 -5.66 -9.99 7.54
N SER A 297 -6.55 -9.52 6.65
CA SER A 297 -6.20 -8.81 5.43
C SER A 297 -6.46 -7.31 5.54
N GLY A 298 -5.43 -6.49 5.31
CA GLY A 298 -5.53 -5.03 5.31
C GLY A 298 -5.96 -4.43 3.96
N VAL A 299 -6.16 -5.27 2.94
CA VAL A 299 -6.46 -4.83 1.56
C VAL A 299 -7.57 -5.65 0.90
N GLU A 300 -8.37 -6.37 1.69
CA GLU A 300 -9.51 -7.12 1.15
C GLU A 300 -10.67 -6.15 0.84
N LEU A 301 -11.11 -6.17 -0.42
CA LEU A 301 -12.00 -5.16 -0.97
C LEU A 301 -13.45 -5.32 -0.53
N GLU A 302 -13.99 -6.54 -0.52
CA GLU A 302 -15.41 -6.77 -0.23
C GLU A 302 -15.75 -6.37 1.21
N SER A 303 -14.92 -6.78 2.17
CA SER A 303 -15.02 -6.43 3.59
C SER A 303 -14.80 -4.94 3.82
N ALA A 304 -13.88 -4.31 3.11
CA ALA A 304 -13.68 -2.85 3.23
C ALA A 304 -14.90 -2.07 2.73
N ILE A 305 -15.51 -2.52 1.64
CA ILE A 305 -16.78 -1.97 1.12
C ILE A 305 -17.90 -2.18 2.15
N ASP A 306 -18.09 -3.41 2.61
CA ASP A 306 -19.17 -3.77 3.54
C ASP A 306 -19.06 -3.02 4.87
N SER A 307 -17.84 -2.75 5.33
CA SER A 307 -17.60 -2.00 6.55
C SER A 307 -17.94 -0.52 6.45
N CYS A 308 -17.89 0.03 5.25
CA CYS A 308 -18.26 1.41 4.98
C CYS A 308 -19.75 1.56 4.63
N LEU A 309 -20.34 0.55 3.99
CA LEU A 309 -21.77 0.52 3.60
C LEU A 309 -22.70 0.00 4.71
N ALA A 310 -22.19 -0.76 5.68
CA ALA A 310 -23.00 -1.27 6.77
C ALA A 310 -23.78 -0.12 7.43
N PRO A 311 -25.11 -0.28 7.65
CA PRO A 311 -25.86 0.66 8.45
C PRO A 311 -25.13 0.75 9.78
N SER A 312 -24.57 1.92 10.08
CA SER A 312 -23.75 2.15 11.27
C SER A 312 -24.43 1.49 12.46
N LEU A 313 -23.70 0.58 13.11
CA LEU A 313 -24.05 -0.16 14.33
C LEU A 313 -25.38 0.29 14.94
N ASN A 314 -26.35 -0.63 14.98
CA ASN A 314 -27.56 -0.54 15.79
C ASN A 314 -27.36 0.40 16.97
N ASN A 315 -28.17 1.48 16.98
CA ASN A 315 -28.41 2.36 18.10
C ASN A 315 -28.65 1.53 19.38
N GLN A 316 -27.60 1.12 20.08
CA GLN A 316 -27.69 0.83 21.49
C GLN A 316 -27.50 2.14 22.23
N GLY A 317 -28.64 2.82 22.37
CA GLY A 317 -28.92 3.71 23.48
C GLY A 317 -28.50 5.16 23.31
N PHE A 318 -29.14 5.92 22.40
CA PHE A 318 -29.42 7.33 22.67
C PHE A 318 -30.72 7.73 21.96
N ALA A 319 -31.83 7.44 22.61
CA ALA A 319 -33.09 8.13 22.37
C ALA A 319 -33.08 9.42 23.19
N THR A 320 -32.44 10.47 22.67
CA THR A 320 -32.74 11.86 23.05
C THR A 320 -32.35 12.79 21.91
N ALA A 321 -33.31 13.62 21.54
CA ALA A 321 -33.22 14.68 20.55
C ALA A 321 -31.92 15.50 20.67
N ASP A 322 -31.19 15.62 19.57
CA ASP A 322 -30.95 16.94 18.99
C ASP A 322 -30.46 16.81 17.53
N ARG A 323 -30.98 17.67 16.67
CA ARG A 323 -30.57 17.77 15.26
C ARG A 323 -29.17 18.39 15.21
N VAL A 324 -28.14 17.56 15.30
CA VAL A 324 -26.76 17.95 15.00
C VAL A 324 -26.28 17.12 13.81
N ASN A 325 -26.35 17.71 12.62
CA ASN A 325 -25.64 17.40 11.39
C ASN A 325 -25.05 15.98 11.24
N VAL A 326 -25.73 15.12 10.46
CA VAL A 326 -25.25 13.80 10.03
C VAL A 326 -24.14 13.95 8.98
N TYR A 327 -22.94 14.40 9.36
CA TYR A 327 -21.71 14.32 8.56
C TYR A 327 -21.12 12.90 8.56
N GLY A 328 -21.94 11.89 8.27
CA GLY A 328 -21.54 10.48 8.45
C GLY A 328 -22.07 9.49 7.42
N ALA A 329 -22.85 9.94 6.44
CA ALA A 329 -23.31 9.11 5.34
C ALA A 329 -22.41 9.31 4.12
N LEU A 330 -22.02 8.20 3.47
CA LEU A 330 -21.32 8.24 2.19
C LEU A 330 -22.23 8.87 1.14
N SER A 331 -21.67 9.60 0.17
CA SER A 331 -22.47 10.16 -0.93
C SER A 331 -23.17 9.04 -1.70
N LEU A 332 -24.36 9.31 -2.25
CA LEU A 332 -25.07 8.34 -3.10
C LEU A 332 -24.19 7.87 -4.26
N LYS A 333 -23.46 8.80 -4.89
CA LYS A 333 -22.48 8.50 -5.93
C LYS A 333 -21.42 7.49 -5.48
N LEU A 334 -20.85 7.67 -4.29
CA LEU A 334 -19.88 6.73 -3.75
C LEU A 334 -20.53 5.36 -3.48
N GLN A 335 -21.72 5.32 -2.90
CA GLN A 335 -22.45 4.07 -2.66
C GLN A 335 -22.71 3.30 -3.97
N ASP A 336 -23.17 4.00 -5.01
CA ASP A 336 -23.40 3.42 -6.34
C ASP A 336 -22.11 2.85 -6.95
N CYS A 337 -20.99 3.59 -6.83
CA CYS A 337 -19.69 3.12 -7.30
C CYS A 337 -19.23 1.86 -6.56
N LEU A 338 -19.37 1.82 -5.22
CA LEU A 338 -18.95 0.67 -4.42
C LEU A 338 -19.82 -0.57 -4.70
N ASN A 339 -21.14 -0.39 -4.88
CA ASN A 339 -22.05 -1.47 -5.26
C ASN A 339 -21.72 -2.03 -6.65
N PHE A 340 -21.38 -1.16 -7.61
CA PHE A 340 -20.89 -1.58 -8.92
C PHE A 340 -19.60 -2.39 -8.78
N VAL A 341 -18.60 -1.88 -8.06
CA VAL A 341 -17.32 -2.56 -7.84
C VAL A 341 -17.53 -3.94 -7.23
N LYS A 342 -18.38 -4.06 -6.21
CA LYS A 342 -18.69 -5.34 -5.56
C LYS A 342 -19.31 -6.35 -6.52
N THR A 343 -20.16 -5.90 -7.44
CA THR A 343 -20.87 -6.75 -8.41
C THR A 343 -19.94 -7.22 -9.53
N HIS A 344 -19.01 -6.36 -9.97
CA HIS A 344 -18.22 -6.55 -11.19
C HIS A 344 -16.74 -6.92 -10.96
N ILE A 345 -16.30 -7.13 -9.72
CA ILE A 345 -14.88 -7.41 -9.40
C ILE A 345 -14.31 -8.65 -10.14
N GLY A 346 -15.17 -9.61 -10.43
CA GLY A 346 -14.84 -10.86 -11.13
C GLY A 346 -14.92 -10.79 -12.66
N ASP A 347 -15.38 -9.68 -13.22
CA ASP A 347 -15.65 -9.59 -14.66
C ASP A 347 -14.35 -9.59 -15.49
N GLU A 348 -14.41 -10.21 -16.67
CA GLU A 348 -13.29 -10.26 -17.63
C GLU A 348 -12.98 -8.87 -18.20
N ARG A 349 -14.01 -8.07 -18.50
CA ARG A 349 -13.86 -6.71 -19.03
C ARG A 349 -13.49 -5.74 -17.91
N ILE A 350 -12.23 -5.35 -17.86
CA ILE A 350 -11.68 -4.55 -16.76
C ILE A 350 -11.95 -3.04 -16.83
N GLY A 351 -12.26 -2.48 -18.01
CA GLY A 351 -12.41 -1.03 -18.22
C GLY A 351 -13.41 -0.35 -17.28
N PRO A 352 -14.71 -0.73 -17.33
CA PRO A 352 -15.74 -0.15 -16.46
C PRO A 352 -15.44 -0.34 -14.96
N LEU A 353 -14.86 -1.49 -14.60
CA LEU A 353 -14.43 -1.76 -13.22
C LEU A 353 -13.33 -0.78 -12.79
N MET A 354 -12.30 -0.55 -13.61
CA MET A 354 -11.22 0.38 -13.30
C MET A 354 -11.70 1.82 -13.15
N GLU A 355 -12.65 2.26 -13.98
CA GLU A 355 -13.29 3.57 -13.84
C GLU A 355 -14.00 3.69 -12.48
N LYS A 356 -14.84 2.72 -12.11
CA LYS A 356 -15.54 2.76 -10.82
C LYS A 356 -14.64 2.62 -9.61
N LEU A 357 -13.54 1.87 -9.74
CA LEU A 357 -12.51 1.83 -8.71
C LEU A 357 -11.88 3.22 -8.52
N LEU A 358 -11.51 3.90 -9.60
CA LEU A 358 -10.91 5.23 -9.54
C LEU A 358 -11.90 6.30 -9.04
N GLU A 359 -13.12 6.32 -9.57
CA GLU A 359 -14.19 7.21 -9.12
C GLU A 359 -14.43 7.06 -7.61
N SER A 360 -14.49 5.82 -7.11
CA SER A 360 -14.64 5.56 -5.67
C SER A 360 -13.51 6.21 -4.87
N ARG A 361 -12.26 6.11 -5.33
CA ARG A 361 -11.10 6.71 -4.66
C ARG A 361 -11.15 8.24 -4.69
N ILE A 362 -11.59 8.84 -5.80
CA ILE A 362 -11.78 10.29 -5.93
C ILE A 362 -12.84 10.77 -4.95
N GLU A 363 -13.98 10.09 -4.85
CA GLU A 363 -15.08 10.44 -3.95
C GLU A 363 -14.71 10.26 -2.46
N ILE A 364 -13.88 9.26 -2.13
CA ILE A 364 -13.39 9.04 -0.76
C ILE A 364 -12.35 10.07 -0.35
N ARG A 365 -11.61 10.66 -1.31
CA ARG A 365 -10.45 11.51 -1.01
C ARG A 365 -10.75 12.67 -0.07
N PRO A 366 -11.81 13.49 -0.26
CA PRO A 366 -12.14 14.55 0.69
C PRO A 366 -12.42 14.04 2.11
N LEU A 367 -13.07 12.87 2.23
CA LEU A 367 -13.42 12.25 3.52
C LEU A 367 -12.19 11.73 4.27
N LEU A 368 -11.14 11.31 3.55
CA LEU A 368 -9.86 10.90 4.14
C LEU A 368 -9.04 12.06 4.70
N LEU A 369 -9.28 13.27 4.21
CA LEU A 369 -8.50 14.46 4.55
C LEU A 369 -9.09 15.25 5.71
N THR A 370 -10.28 14.88 6.18
CA THR A 370 -10.99 15.53 7.28
C THR A 370 -11.29 14.53 8.40
N PRO A 371 -11.50 15.00 9.65
CA PRO A 371 -12.03 14.15 10.70
C PRO A 371 -13.38 13.56 10.27
N HIS A 372 -13.48 12.24 10.26
CA HIS A 372 -14.69 11.53 9.87
C HIS A 372 -14.90 10.31 10.77
N ARG A 373 -16.16 9.98 11.11
CA ARG A 373 -16.47 8.83 12.00
C ARG A 373 -15.92 7.50 11.47
N LEU A 374 -15.89 7.37 10.14
CA LEU A 374 -15.38 6.19 9.43
C LEU A 374 -13.92 6.35 8.98
N ALA A 375 -13.13 7.29 9.53
CA ALA A 375 -11.81 7.61 8.96
C ALA A 375 -10.86 6.40 8.85
N LYS A 376 -10.90 5.47 9.83
CA LYS A 376 -10.14 4.21 9.76
C LYS A 376 -10.65 3.34 8.61
N GLU A 377 -11.97 3.18 8.50
CA GLU A 377 -12.60 2.35 7.47
C GLU A 377 -12.34 2.88 6.06
N LEU A 378 -12.42 4.21 5.89
CA LEU A 378 -12.10 4.87 4.64
C LEU A 378 -10.62 4.68 4.25
N LEU A 379 -9.70 4.63 5.22
CA LEU A 379 -8.28 4.37 4.95
C LEU A 379 -8.05 2.95 4.44
N PHE A 380 -8.69 1.95 5.06
CA PHE A 380 -8.67 0.57 4.58
C PHE A 380 -9.35 0.44 3.21
N LEU A 381 -10.46 1.15 3.00
CA LEU A 381 -11.17 1.16 1.72
C LEU A 381 -10.32 1.77 0.60
N ASP A 382 -9.66 2.92 0.80
CA ASP A 382 -8.77 3.49 -0.22
C ASP A 382 -7.55 2.60 -0.51
N LEU A 383 -7.02 1.89 0.49
CA LEU A 383 -5.98 0.89 0.29
C LEU A 383 -6.47 -0.31 -0.52
N ALA A 384 -7.64 -0.84 -0.20
CA ALA A 384 -8.23 -1.96 -0.93
C ALA A 384 -8.59 -1.56 -2.37
N LEU A 385 -9.16 -0.38 -2.59
CA LEU A 385 -9.42 0.17 -3.92
C LEU A 385 -8.12 0.38 -4.72
N ALA A 386 -7.08 0.96 -4.10
CA ALA A 386 -5.79 1.13 -4.76
C ALA A 386 -5.15 -0.22 -5.15
N SER A 387 -5.22 -1.21 -4.26
CA SER A 387 -4.76 -2.57 -4.55
C SER A 387 -5.59 -3.20 -5.68
N ALA A 388 -6.91 -3.02 -5.67
CA ALA A 388 -7.82 -3.52 -6.69
C ALA A 388 -7.54 -2.90 -8.07
N VAL A 389 -7.23 -1.59 -8.14
CA VAL A 389 -6.79 -0.96 -9.40
C VAL A 389 -5.57 -1.67 -9.97
N ARG A 390 -4.54 -1.93 -9.12
CA ARG A 390 -3.33 -2.63 -9.55
C ARG A 390 -3.63 -4.05 -10.04
N THR A 391 -4.31 -4.86 -9.22
CA THR A 391 -4.56 -6.27 -9.55
C THR A 391 -5.50 -6.44 -10.75
N THR A 392 -6.48 -5.55 -10.91
CA THR A 392 -7.38 -5.54 -12.06
C THR A 392 -6.62 -5.19 -13.34
N MET A 393 -5.71 -4.21 -13.28
CA MET A 393 -4.83 -3.88 -14.42
C MET A 393 -3.88 -5.03 -14.77
N GLU A 394 -3.24 -5.64 -13.78
CA GLU A 394 -2.37 -6.82 -13.97
C GLU A 394 -3.12 -7.99 -14.61
N ARG A 395 -4.38 -8.22 -14.21
CA ARG A 395 -5.25 -9.26 -14.77
C ARG A 395 -5.55 -9.01 -16.25
N GLY A 396 -5.90 -7.78 -16.62
CA GLY A 396 -6.28 -7.44 -17.99
C GLY A 396 -5.12 -7.12 -18.92
N LEU A 397 -3.89 -6.97 -18.42
CA LEU A 397 -2.71 -6.59 -19.21
C LEU A 397 -2.49 -7.50 -20.44
N LYS A 398 -2.76 -8.80 -20.30
CA LYS A 398 -2.63 -9.80 -21.36
C LYS A 398 -3.65 -9.64 -22.50
N ASP A 399 -4.78 -8.98 -22.22
CA ASP A 399 -5.91 -8.83 -23.14
C ASP A 399 -5.93 -7.45 -23.81
N LEU A 400 -4.98 -6.56 -23.47
CA LEU A 400 -4.88 -5.23 -24.05
C LEU A 400 -4.37 -5.28 -25.48
N ASN A 401 -5.09 -4.60 -26.38
CA ASN A 401 -4.67 -4.46 -27.76
C ASN A 401 -3.68 -3.31 -27.93
N PHE A 402 -2.38 -3.62 -27.94
CA PHE A 402 -1.33 -2.61 -28.15
C PHE A 402 -1.33 -1.97 -29.55
N ALA A 403 -2.07 -2.54 -30.52
CA ALA A 403 -2.28 -1.93 -31.82
C ALA A 403 -3.37 -0.85 -31.82
N ASN A 404 -4.07 -0.65 -30.69
CA ASN A 404 -5.10 0.35 -30.49
C ASN A 404 -4.65 1.37 -29.42
N PRO A 405 -3.88 2.42 -29.79
CA PRO A 405 -3.36 3.39 -28.82
C PRO A 405 -4.41 4.03 -27.90
N PRO A 406 -5.62 4.43 -28.36
CA PRO A 406 -6.65 4.99 -27.48
C PRO A 406 -7.00 4.13 -26.26
N GLU A 407 -7.04 2.80 -26.43
CA GLU A 407 -7.35 1.88 -25.34
C GLU A 407 -6.25 1.85 -24.28
N ILE A 408 -4.99 1.72 -24.71
CA ILE A 408 -3.84 1.80 -23.80
C ILE A 408 -3.82 3.15 -23.10
N MET A 409 -4.11 4.22 -23.85
CA MET A 409 -4.06 5.57 -23.32
C MET A 409 -5.08 5.79 -22.21
N PHE A 410 -6.28 5.26 -22.40
CA PHE A 410 -7.33 5.22 -21.39
C PHE A 410 -6.84 4.54 -20.10
N PHE A 411 -6.25 3.35 -20.18
CA PHE A 411 -5.75 2.66 -18.98
C PHE A 411 -4.58 3.39 -18.31
N ILE A 412 -3.66 3.98 -19.08
CA ILE A 412 -2.59 4.81 -18.53
C ILE A 412 -3.18 5.99 -17.75
N SER A 413 -4.21 6.66 -18.27
CA SER A 413 -4.89 7.76 -17.56
C SER A 413 -5.42 7.31 -16.20
N LEU A 414 -6.12 6.17 -16.15
CA LEU A 414 -6.68 5.64 -14.90
C LEU A 414 -5.58 5.29 -13.87
N VAL A 415 -4.50 4.67 -14.32
CA VAL A 415 -3.37 4.31 -13.45
C VAL A 415 -2.63 5.55 -12.96
N LEU A 416 -2.41 6.56 -13.81
CA LEU A 416 -1.75 7.81 -13.43
C LEU A 416 -2.56 8.60 -12.40
N GLU A 417 -3.88 8.69 -12.56
CA GLU A 417 -4.73 9.33 -11.56
C GLU A 417 -4.72 8.58 -10.24
N SER A 418 -4.82 7.25 -10.29
CA SER A 418 -4.72 6.39 -9.11
C SER A 418 -3.38 6.58 -8.38
N LEU A 419 -2.28 6.76 -9.14
CA LEU A 419 -0.97 7.08 -8.58
C LEU A 419 -0.96 8.45 -7.92
N CYS A 420 -1.52 9.48 -8.57
CA CYS A 420 -1.65 10.82 -8.00
C CYS A 420 -2.39 10.83 -6.66
N LEU A 421 -3.45 10.03 -6.49
CA LEU A 421 -4.19 9.93 -5.23
C LEU A 421 -3.37 9.30 -4.08
N SER A 422 -2.42 8.44 -4.43
CA SER A 422 -1.62 7.67 -3.46
C SER A 422 -0.33 8.38 -3.05
N THR A 423 0.10 9.35 -3.84
CA THR A 423 1.43 9.94 -3.78
C THR A 423 1.40 11.29 -3.05
N VAL A 424 2.27 11.47 -2.05
CA VAL A 424 2.48 12.79 -1.40
C VAL A 424 3.45 13.64 -2.22
N LYS A 425 3.37 14.97 -2.20
CA LYS A 425 4.29 15.86 -2.98
C LYS A 425 4.39 15.43 -4.45
N ASN A 426 3.24 15.37 -5.11
CA ASN A 426 3.03 14.76 -6.43
C ASN A 426 2.91 15.81 -7.56
N GLU A 427 3.44 17.02 -7.39
CA GLU A 427 3.27 18.13 -8.33
C GLU A 427 3.72 17.77 -9.76
N ASP A 428 4.89 17.15 -9.90
CA ASP A 428 5.39 16.68 -11.19
C ASP A 428 4.51 15.61 -11.83
N LEU A 429 3.95 14.69 -11.04
CA LEU A 429 2.98 13.71 -11.53
C LEU A 429 1.71 14.42 -12.03
N ILE A 430 1.21 15.42 -11.30
CA ILE A 430 0.05 16.21 -11.71
C ILE A 430 0.31 16.93 -13.04
N TYR A 431 1.49 17.54 -13.21
CA TYR A 431 1.85 18.18 -14.48
C TYR A 431 1.91 17.16 -15.63
N CYS A 432 2.51 15.99 -15.40
CA CYS A 432 2.55 14.94 -16.41
C CYS A 432 1.15 14.41 -16.73
N THR A 433 0.27 14.23 -15.73
CA THR A 433 -1.13 13.83 -15.95
C THR A 433 -1.88 14.87 -16.79
N LYS A 434 -1.68 16.17 -16.54
CA LYS A 434 -2.29 17.24 -17.36
C LYS A 434 -1.82 17.21 -18.81
N ASP A 435 -0.51 17.06 -19.02
CA ASP A 435 0.05 16.98 -20.38
C ASP A 435 -0.36 15.67 -21.07
N TRP A 436 -0.48 14.58 -20.32
CA TRP A 436 -1.00 13.30 -20.79
C TRP A 436 -2.45 13.41 -21.30
N TYR A 437 -3.32 14.12 -20.57
CA TYR A 437 -4.69 14.37 -21.03
C TYR A 437 -4.72 15.17 -22.33
N ARG A 438 -3.89 16.22 -22.46
CA ARG A 438 -3.78 16.99 -23.70
C ARG A 438 -3.29 16.13 -24.87
N ALA A 439 -2.32 15.25 -24.62
CA ALA A 439 -1.86 14.29 -25.63
C ALA A 439 -2.96 13.28 -25.99
N SER A 440 -3.76 12.83 -25.03
CA SER A 440 -4.89 11.92 -25.26
C SER A 440 -5.98 12.55 -26.12
N GLU A 441 -6.36 13.79 -25.83
CA GLU A 441 -7.39 14.52 -26.57
C GLU A 441 -6.96 14.90 -28.00
N SER A 442 -5.66 15.07 -28.23
CA SER A 442 -5.09 15.47 -29.52
C SER A 442 -4.63 14.29 -30.38
N HIS A 443 -4.93 13.05 -30.00
CA HIS A 443 -4.49 11.85 -30.71
C HIS A 443 -4.95 11.83 -32.17
N LYS A 444 -3.97 11.65 -33.08
CA LYS A 444 -4.19 11.46 -34.51
C LYS A 444 -3.29 10.34 -35.00
N SER A 445 -3.89 9.34 -35.66
CA SER A 445 -3.14 8.22 -36.23
C SER A 445 -2.15 8.72 -37.29
N GLY A 446 -0.89 8.25 -37.20
CA GLY A 446 0.18 8.62 -38.13
C GLY A 446 0.82 10.00 -37.89
N ASP A 447 0.43 10.73 -36.85
CA ASP A 447 1.02 12.04 -36.52
C ASP A 447 2.34 11.87 -35.76
N ALA A 448 3.47 12.08 -36.46
CA ALA A 448 4.80 11.98 -35.89
C ALA A 448 5.06 13.02 -34.79
N GLN A 449 4.47 14.21 -34.89
CA GLN A 449 4.66 15.28 -33.91
C GLN A 449 3.92 14.95 -32.61
N TRP A 450 2.70 14.43 -32.73
CA TRP A 450 1.96 13.89 -31.58
C TRP A 450 2.74 12.76 -30.92
N ALA A 451 3.28 11.81 -31.70
CA ALA A 451 4.03 10.67 -31.16
C ALA A 451 5.27 11.12 -30.35
N LEU A 452 6.02 12.11 -30.84
CA LEU A 452 7.16 12.68 -30.13
C LEU A 452 6.75 13.40 -28.83
N GLN A 453 5.63 14.12 -28.83
CA GLN A 453 5.10 14.78 -27.62
C GLN A 453 4.67 13.74 -26.57
N THR A 454 3.90 12.74 -26.98
CA THR A 454 3.48 11.64 -26.11
C THR A 454 4.67 10.90 -25.53
N LYS A 455 5.69 10.61 -26.35
CA LYS A 455 6.95 10.01 -25.88
C LYS A 455 7.64 10.89 -24.82
N ALA A 456 7.75 12.20 -25.05
CA ALA A 456 8.38 13.10 -24.08
C ALA A 456 7.67 13.10 -22.72
N ILE A 457 6.33 13.00 -22.71
CA ILE A 457 5.54 12.86 -21.48
C ILE A 457 5.85 11.53 -20.78
N LEU A 458 5.89 10.42 -21.52
CA LEU A 458 6.22 9.10 -20.98
C LEU A 458 7.65 9.03 -20.45
N ASP A 459 8.62 9.64 -21.13
CA ASP A 459 10.01 9.75 -20.68
C ASP A 459 10.08 10.53 -19.35
N ARG A 460 9.34 11.64 -19.23
CA ARG A 460 9.27 12.42 -17.98
C ARG A 460 8.62 11.60 -16.85
N LEU A 461 7.54 10.88 -17.13
CA LEU A 461 6.91 9.96 -16.17
C LEU A 461 7.89 8.88 -15.71
N GLN A 462 8.67 8.29 -16.62
CA GLN A 462 9.68 7.29 -16.29
C GLN A 462 10.74 7.86 -15.33
N ILE A 463 11.20 9.10 -15.55
CA ILE A 463 12.16 9.77 -14.66
C ILE A 463 11.55 9.95 -13.26
N ILE A 464 10.33 10.49 -13.17
CA ILE A 464 9.65 10.72 -11.89
C ILE A 464 9.47 9.42 -11.11
N LEU A 465 9.03 8.35 -11.78
CA LEU A 465 8.86 7.03 -11.17
C LEU A 465 10.21 6.46 -10.70
N SER A 466 11.27 6.61 -11.50
CA SER A 466 12.61 6.14 -11.16
C SER A 466 13.18 6.88 -9.95
N ASP A 467 13.05 8.21 -9.90
CA ASP A 467 13.52 9.01 -8.78
C ASP A 467 12.78 8.66 -7.49
N ARG A 468 11.47 8.39 -7.56
CA ARG A 468 10.69 7.91 -6.42
C ARG A 468 11.09 6.54 -5.93
N ALA A 469 11.33 5.60 -6.84
CA ALA A 469 11.81 4.27 -6.48
C ALA A 469 13.14 4.36 -5.73
N VAL A 470 14.05 5.22 -6.19
CA VAL A 470 15.35 5.49 -5.54
C VAL A 470 15.17 6.16 -4.18
N ASP A 471 14.29 7.17 -4.05
CA ASP A 471 14.02 7.84 -2.76
C ASP A 471 13.50 6.85 -1.70
N LEU A 472 12.49 6.04 -2.07
CA LEU A 472 11.95 5.01 -1.17
C LEU A 472 13.01 3.96 -0.82
N GLN A 473 13.84 3.55 -1.78
CA GLN A 473 14.94 2.62 -1.52
C GLN A 473 15.94 3.21 -0.52
N ILE A 474 16.38 4.45 -0.70
CA ILE A 474 17.33 5.12 0.19
C ILE A 474 16.76 5.29 1.61
N LYS A 475 15.45 5.52 1.73
CA LYS A 475 14.77 5.64 3.04
C LYS A 475 14.62 4.29 3.73
N ILE A 476 14.12 3.27 3.03
CA ILE A 476 13.70 1.99 3.62
C ILE A 476 14.87 1.02 3.80
N GLN A 477 15.76 0.92 2.80
CA GLN A 477 16.81 -0.10 2.75
C GLN A 477 17.75 -0.06 3.97
N PRO A 478 18.24 1.09 4.45
CA PRO A 478 19.14 1.13 5.60
C PRO A 478 18.51 0.57 6.88
N SER A 479 17.22 0.87 7.13
CA SER A 479 16.49 0.33 8.28
C SER A 479 16.25 -1.17 8.14
N ALA A 480 15.97 -1.66 6.92
CA ALA A 480 15.79 -3.08 6.64
C ALA A 480 17.09 -3.89 6.83
N GLU A 481 18.22 -3.40 6.34
CA GLU A 481 19.52 -4.06 6.51
C GLU A 481 19.95 -4.08 7.97
N TYR A 482 19.82 -2.95 8.66
CA TYR A 482 20.22 -2.83 10.06
C TYR A 482 19.38 -3.75 10.96
N LEU A 483 18.04 -3.66 10.87
CA LEU A 483 17.16 -4.49 11.65
C LEU A 483 17.26 -5.97 11.26
N GLY A 484 17.37 -6.26 9.96
CA GLY A 484 17.58 -7.63 9.45
C GLY A 484 18.82 -8.29 10.05
N LYS A 485 19.93 -7.56 10.14
CA LYS A 485 21.17 -8.03 10.78
C LYS A 485 20.98 -8.31 12.27
N LEU A 486 20.30 -7.43 13.00
CA LEU A 486 20.04 -7.58 14.43
C LEU A 486 19.15 -8.80 14.72
N LEU A 487 18.15 -9.03 13.86
CA LEU A 487 17.20 -10.14 13.98
C LEU A 487 17.72 -11.46 13.37
N GLY A 488 18.92 -11.47 12.79
CA GLY A 488 19.52 -12.68 12.19
C GLY A 488 18.86 -13.13 10.89
N ILE A 489 18.12 -12.26 10.21
CA ILE A 489 17.41 -12.58 8.97
C ILE A 489 18.42 -12.68 7.81
N GLY A 490 18.35 -13.75 7.02
CA GLY A 490 19.22 -13.97 5.87
C GLY A 490 20.59 -14.60 6.21
N LYS A 491 20.83 -14.96 7.48
CA LYS A 491 21.91 -15.89 7.82
C LYS A 491 21.41 -17.31 7.55
N THR A 492 21.97 -17.96 6.53
CA THR A 492 21.96 -19.43 6.48
C THR A 492 22.72 -19.89 7.71
N THR A 493 22.05 -20.61 8.59
CA THR A 493 22.73 -21.42 9.61
C THR A 493 23.51 -22.50 8.85
N ASP A 494 24.83 -22.35 8.83
CA ASP A 494 25.75 -23.43 8.47
C ASP A 494 25.66 -24.58 9.50
#